data_AF-A0A6J4YZI5-F1
#
_entry.id   AF-A0A6J4YZI5-F1
#
_cell.length_a   1.000
_cell.length_b   1.000
_cell.length_c   1.000
_cell.angle_alpha   90.00
_cell.angle_beta   90.00
_cell.angle_gamma   90.00
#
_symmetry.space_group_name_H-M   'P 1'
#
loop_
_entity.id
_entity.type
_entity.pdbx_description
1 polymer ?
#
loop_
_entity_poly.entity_id
_entity_poly.type
_entity_poly.pdbx_seq_one_letter_code
_entity_poly.pdbx_strand_id
1 'polypeptide(L)' 'MTESNDYIETDQEQEEGHVDTREQNFDCEDKDPNLGCDPGIDVAG' A
#
# COMPACT_ATOMS: atom_id res chain seq x y z
N MET A 1 29.77 -12.57 1.10
CA MET A 1 29.52 -11.11 1.07
C MET A 1 28.05 -10.96 0.76
N THR A 2 27.22 -10.74 1.77
CA THR A 2 25.84 -10.32 1.56
C THR A 2 25.89 -8.86 1.14
N GLU A 3 25.63 -8.61 -0.15
CA GLU A 3 25.38 -7.27 -0.67
C GLU A 3 24.06 -6.79 -0.05
N SER A 4 24.13 -5.89 0.92
CA SER A 4 22.94 -5.16 1.38
C SER A 4 22.45 -4.32 0.21
N ASN A 5 21.35 -4.76 -0.43
CA ASN A 5 20.63 -3.93 -1.38
C ASN A 5 19.77 -2.95 -0.58
N ASP A 6 20.41 -1.88 -0.10
CA ASP A 6 19.72 -0.79 0.59
C ASP A 6 19.02 0.05 -0.49
N TYR A 7 17.74 -0.24 -0.71
CA TYR A 7 16.88 0.58 -1.57
C TYR A 7 16.71 1.96 -0.93
N ILE A 8 17.08 3.03 -1.66
CA ILE A 8 16.87 4.42 -1.25
C ILE A 8 15.92 5.06 -2.26
N GLU A 9 14.79 5.53 -1.75
CA GLU A 9 13.74 6.18 -2.54
C GLU A 9 14.27 7.45 -3.19
N THR A 10 13.96 7.64 -4.48
CA THR A 10 14.33 8.86 -5.20
C THR A 10 13.51 10.06 -4.73
N ASP A 11 13.99 11.28 -4.99
CA ASP A 11 13.23 12.51 -4.68
C ASP A 11 11.85 12.51 -5.37
N GLN A 12 11.76 11.90 -6.56
CA GLN A 12 10.52 11.75 -7.31
C GLN A 12 9.53 10.82 -6.60
N GLU A 13 9.97 9.65 -6.12
CA GLU A 13 9.10 8.72 -5.39
C GLU A 13 8.63 9.30 -4.06
N GLN A 14 9.48 10.08 -3.39
CA GLN A 14 9.09 10.83 -2.19
C GLN A 14 8.07 11.92 -2.49
N GLU A 15 8.19 12.63 -3.63
CA GLU A 15 7.25 13.68 -4.03
C GLU A 15 5.91 13.09 -4.52
N GLU A 16 5.93 11.96 -5.21
CA GLU A 16 4.74 11.18 -5.59
C GLU A 16 4.01 10.60 -4.37
N GLY A 17 4.78 10.25 -3.33
CA GLY A 17 4.28 9.75 -2.05
C GLY A 17 3.80 8.30 -2.12
N HIS A 18 3.81 7.63 -0.96
CA HIS A 18 3.27 6.28 -0.84
C HIS A 18 1.75 6.32 -0.97
N VAL A 19 1.23 5.58 -1.95
CA VAL A 19 -0.20 5.40 -2.15
C VAL A 19 -0.77 4.70 -0.92
N ASP A 20 -1.69 5.36 -0.20
CA ASP A 20 -2.40 4.75 0.92
C ASP A 20 -3.39 3.71 0.38
N THR A 21 -2.88 2.50 0.21
CA THR A 21 -3.62 1.34 -0.27
C THR A 21 -4.68 0.87 0.72
N ARG A 22 -4.59 1.25 2.00
CA ARG A 22 -5.60 0.91 3.02
C ARG A 22 -6.86 1.70 2.81
N GLU A 23 -6.78 3.02 2.72
CA GLU A 23 -7.99 3.85 2.54
C GLU A 23 -8.66 3.59 1.20
N GLN A 24 -7.87 3.40 0.14
CA GLN A 24 -8.37 3.09 -1.20
C GLN A 24 -9.05 1.72 -1.27
N ASN A 25 -8.63 0.76 -0.45
CA ASN A 25 -9.28 -0.55 -0.39
C ASN A 25 -10.74 -0.47 0.11
N PHE A 26 -11.13 0.62 0.77
CA PHE A 26 -12.52 0.85 1.18
C PHE A 26 -13.26 1.84 0.28
N ASP A 27 -12.70 2.25 -0.85
CA ASP A 27 -13.35 3.13 -1.83
C ASP A 27 -13.85 2.36 -3.06
N CYS A 28 -14.76 1.40 -2.84
CA CYS A 28 -15.54 0.78 -3.90
C CYS A 28 -16.99 0.54 -3.47
N GLU A 29 -17.81 0.16 -4.45
CA GLU A 29 -19.25 -0.03 -4.27
C GLU A 29 -19.60 -1.27 -3.42
N ASP A 30 -18.90 -2.40 -3.60
CA ASP A 30 -19.17 -3.69 -2.93
C ASP A 30 -18.08 -4.06 -1.90
N LYS A 31 -17.72 -3.12 -1.04
CA LYS A 31 -16.70 -3.34 0.00
C LYS A 31 -17.20 -4.20 1.16
N ASP A 32 -16.37 -5.15 1.60
CA ASP A 32 -16.55 -5.79 2.89
C ASP A 32 -16.15 -4.81 4.01
N PRO A 33 -16.94 -4.67 5.10
CA PRO A 33 -16.65 -3.71 6.16
C PRO A 33 -15.36 -3.99 6.93
N ASN A 34 -14.82 -5.21 6.86
CA ASN A 34 -13.58 -5.58 7.54
C ASN A 34 -12.41 -5.76 6.57
N LEU A 35 -12.68 -6.23 5.35
CA LEU A 35 -11.66 -6.60 4.36
C LEU A 35 -11.52 -5.61 3.20
N GLY A 36 -12.48 -4.70 3.00
CA GLY A 36 -12.51 -3.82 1.85
C GLY A 36 -12.90 -4.55 0.56
N CYS A 37 -12.40 -4.05 -0.56
CA CYS A 37 -12.74 -4.50 -1.91
C CYS A 37 -11.76 -5.56 -2.43
N ASP A 38 -10.51 -5.44 -2.01
CA ASP A 38 -9.39 -6.30 -2.37
C ASP A 38 -8.96 -7.12 -1.13
N PRO A 39 -9.36 -8.39 -1.04
CA PRO A 39 -8.94 -9.26 0.05
C PRO A 39 -7.45 -9.67 -0.03
N GLY A 40 -6.76 -9.31 -1.13
CA GLY A 40 -5.32 -9.46 -1.29
C GLY A 40 -4.52 -8.33 -0.63
N ILE A 41 -5.15 -7.19 -0.34
CA ILE A 41 -4.60 -6.13 0.51
C ILE A 41 -4.86 -6.54 1.96
N ASP A 42 -3.83 -7.06 2.63
CA ASP A 42 -3.92 -7.41 4.06
C ASP A 42 -3.91 -6.14 4.91
N VAL A 43 -5.10 -5.60 5.15
CA VAL A 43 -5.32 -4.47 6.07
C VAL A 43 -5.51 -5.00 7.48
N ALA A 44 -4.44 -4.95 8.28
CA ALA A 44 -4.53 -5.29 9.71
C ALA A 44 -5.53 -4.35 10.43
N GLY A 45 -6.53 -4.96 11.06
CA GLY A 45 -7.66 -4.30 11.75
C GLY A 45 -7.24 -3.29 12.80
#